data_AF-A0A7J4R115-F1
#
_entry.id   AF-A0A7J4R115-F1
#
_cell.length_a   1.000
_cell.length_b   1.000
_cell.length_c   1.000
_cell.angle_alpha   90.00
_cell.angle_beta   90.00
_cell.angle_gamma   90.00
#
_symmetry.space_group_name_H-M   'P 1'
#
loop_
_entity.id
_entity.type
_entity.pdbx_description
1 polymer ?
#
loop_
_entity_poly.entity_id
_entity_poly.type
_entity_poly.pdbx_seq_one_letter_code
_entity_poly.pdbx_strand_id
1 'polypeptide(L)'
;MRTGICFLYGQFTLSLKHPLALATPMDTSNYEDQMAEYAGLFNRLALPILIVSGLLTVALSAHLFMSPPEFRTDLNDFAPESDSNKAHEEIHAFFPDESRPMFVHVTRDDGGNVLSMDSLIEMDADLAELKADGRVQLNAVVSWTTSPGMIQIALDEQSPGTTLTDYQDWPSLIDAVIDDDTTCAINPEDALLSTVNFVGSALINKNLDISKTCSYLTNG
;
A
#
# COMPACT_ATOMS: atom_id res chain seq x y z
N MET A 1 -5.57 -2.09 -67.17
CA MET A 1 -6.17 -0.81 -67.63
C MET A 1 -7.58 -0.77 -67.07
N ARG A 2 -8.00 0.12 -66.16
CA ARG A 2 -7.64 1.52 -65.91
C ARG A 2 -7.86 1.79 -64.40
N THR A 3 -6.79 2.05 -63.66
CA THR A 3 -6.84 2.48 -62.26
C THR A 3 -7.27 3.95 -62.21
N GLY A 4 -8.32 4.26 -61.46
CA GLY A 4 -8.72 5.63 -61.17
C GLY A 4 -8.62 5.86 -59.67
N ILE A 5 -7.62 6.62 -59.24
CA ILE A 5 -7.51 7.16 -57.88
C ILE A 5 -8.03 8.59 -57.95
N CYS A 6 -9.15 8.87 -57.29
CA CYS A 6 -9.65 10.23 -57.10
C CYS A 6 -9.30 10.64 -55.66
N PHE A 7 -8.46 11.66 -55.51
CA PHE A 7 -8.14 12.29 -54.24
C PHE A 7 -9.09 13.47 -54.04
N LEU A 8 -9.99 13.38 -53.07
CA LEU A 8 -10.61 14.55 -52.46
C LEU A 8 -10.79 14.30 -50.95
N TYR A 9 -10.12 15.16 -50.18
CA TYR A 9 -10.34 15.55 -48.79
C TYR A 9 -11.30 14.70 -47.91
N GLY A 10 -10.73 14.07 -46.88
CA GLY A 10 -11.35 14.01 -45.55
C GLY A 10 -12.51 13.04 -45.33
N GLN A 11 -12.28 11.73 -45.46
CA GLN A 11 -12.87 10.65 -44.65
C GLN A 11 -12.46 9.29 -45.22
N PHE A 12 -11.72 8.49 -44.45
CA PHE A 12 -11.56 7.06 -44.76
C PHE A 12 -12.83 6.33 -44.34
N THR A 13 -13.72 6.05 -45.28
CA THR A 13 -14.76 5.04 -45.10
C THR A 13 -14.40 3.82 -45.95
N LEU A 14 -13.94 2.76 -45.29
CA LEU A 14 -13.84 1.44 -45.91
C LEU A 14 -15.27 0.90 -46.04
N SER A 15 -15.86 1.08 -47.21
CA SER A 15 -17.14 0.47 -47.55
C SER A 15 -16.94 -1.03 -47.77
N LEU A 16 -17.05 -1.81 -46.68
CA LEU A 16 -17.19 -3.26 -46.71
C LEU A 16 -18.59 -3.60 -47.25
N LYS A 17 -18.69 -3.71 -48.57
CA LYS A 17 -19.91 -4.15 -49.25
C LYS A 17 -20.02 -5.67 -49.17
N HIS A 18 -20.25 -6.26 -47.99
CA HIS A 18 -20.79 -7.62 -47.87
C HIS A 18 -21.54 -7.76 -46.52
N PRO A 19 -22.83 -8.16 -46.52
CA PRO A 19 -23.59 -8.37 -45.30
C PRO A 19 -23.09 -9.62 -44.56
N LEU A 20 -22.73 -9.46 -43.29
CA LEU A 20 -22.45 -10.55 -42.36
C LEU A 20 -23.72 -11.38 -42.14
N ALA A 21 -23.79 -12.55 -42.76
CA ALA A 21 -24.78 -13.56 -42.46
C ALA A 21 -24.33 -14.38 -41.24
N LEU A 22 -25.21 -14.41 -40.25
CA LEU A 22 -25.11 -15.08 -38.97
C LEU A 22 -25.13 -16.63 -39.18
N ALA A 23 -24.11 -17.31 -38.64
CA ALA A 23 -23.99 -18.75 -38.41
C ALA A 23 -24.48 -19.70 -39.53
N THR A 24 -23.59 -20.02 -40.47
CA THR A 24 -23.63 -21.28 -41.24
C THR A 24 -22.57 -22.24 -40.67
N PRO A 25 -22.75 -23.57 -40.77
CA PRO A 25 -21.71 -24.52 -40.40
C PRO A 25 -20.43 -24.14 -41.16
N MET A 26 -19.31 -24.01 -40.46
CA MET A 26 -18.03 -23.63 -41.04
C MET A 26 -17.74 -24.55 -42.23
N ASP A 27 -17.92 -24.03 -43.45
CA ASP A 27 -17.72 -24.76 -44.69
C ASP A 27 -16.21 -24.87 -44.89
N THR A 28 -15.61 -25.87 -44.24
CA THR A 28 -14.17 -26.09 -44.19
C THR A 28 -13.59 -26.32 -45.58
N SER A 29 -14.41 -26.81 -46.52
CA SER A 29 -14.00 -27.06 -47.90
C SER A 29 -13.47 -25.79 -48.59
N ASN A 30 -14.13 -24.65 -48.36
CA ASN A 30 -13.73 -23.39 -48.99
C ASN A 30 -12.42 -22.84 -48.40
N TYR A 31 -12.18 -23.04 -47.10
CA TYR A 31 -10.93 -22.67 -46.45
C TYR A 31 -9.79 -23.61 -46.80
N GLU A 32 -10.06 -24.91 -46.96
CA GLU A 32 -9.09 -25.91 -47.40
C GLU A 32 -8.58 -25.61 -48.80
N ASP A 33 -9.48 -25.28 -49.74
CA ASP A 33 -9.12 -24.92 -51.11
C ASP A 33 -8.29 -23.62 -51.15
N GLN A 34 -8.69 -22.60 -50.39
CA GLN A 34 -7.92 -21.36 -50.26
C GLN A 34 -6.53 -21.61 -49.63
N MET A 35 -6.47 -22.37 -48.54
CA MET A 35 -5.20 -22.69 -47.87
C MET A 35 -4.30 -23.58 -48.73
N ALA A 36 -4.85 -24.49 -49.53
CA ALA A 36 -4.09 -25.31 -50.47
C ALA A 36 -3.45 -24.47 -51.58
N GLU A 37 -4.18 -23.47 -52.10
CA GLU A 37 -3.65 -22.51 -53.07
C GLU A 37 -2.50 -21.66 -52.47
N TYR A 38 -2.69 -21.16 -51.24
CA TYR A 38 -1.67 -20.40 -50.52
C TYR A 38 -0.49 -21.26 -50.03
N ALA A 39 -0.70 -22.55 -49.75
CA ALA A 39 0.34 -23.46 -49.28
C ALA A 39 1.46 -23.63 -50.31
N GLY A 40 1.11 -23.68 -51.60
CA GLY A 40 2.09 -23.72 -52.68
C GLY A 40 2.97 -22.46 -52.75
N LEU A 41 2.37 -21.29 -52.54
CA LEU A 41 3.08 -20.01 -52.49
C LEU A 41 3.91 -19.87 -51.21
N PHE A 42 3.36 -20.28 -50.07
CA PHE A 42 4.05 -20.27 -48.77
C PHE A 42 5.27 -21.19 -48.79
N ASN A 43 5.17 -22.39 -49.37
CA ASN A 43 6.30 -23.30 -49.50
C ASN A 43 7.44 -22.70 -50.35
N ARG A 44 7.10 -22.01 -51.45
CA ARG A 44 8.09 -21.31 -52.29
C ARG A 44 8.72 -20.10 -51.60
N LEU A 45 7.96 -19.43 -50.73
CA LEU A 45 8.39 -18.24 -49.99
C LEU A 45 8.80 -18.56 -48.54
N ALA A 46 8.96 -19.84 -48.19
CA ALA A 46 9.21 -20.25 -46.81
C ALA A 46 10.51 -19.62 -46.27
N LEU A 47 11.58 -19.62 -47.07
CA LEU A 47 12.86 -19.02 -46.70
C LEU A 47 12.77 -17.50 -46.46
N PRO A 48 12.25 -16.67 -47.38
CA PRO A 48 12.12 -15.23 -47.12
C PRO A 48 11.14 -14.91 -45.97
N ILE A 49 10.05 -15.67 -45.81
CA ILE A 49 9.11 -15.49 -44.70
C ILE A 49 9.82 -15.78 -43.35
N LEU A 50 10.63 -16.83 -43.28
CA LEU A 50 11.42 -17.14 -42.08
C LEU A 50 12.42 -16.02 -41.77
N ILE A 51 13.13 -15.52 -42.78
CA ILE A 51 14.08 -14.41 -42.59
C ILE A 51 13.37 -13.15 -42.08
N VAL A 52 12.24 -12.78 -42.70
CA VAL A 52 11.48 -11.58 -42.30
C VAL A 52 10.88 -11.73 -40.90
N SER A 53 10.27 -12.87 -40.58
CA SER A 53 9.73 -13.12 -39.25
C SER A 53 10.83 -13.17 -38.18
N GLY A 54 11.98 -13.79 -38.48
CA GLY A 54 13.15 -13.79 -37.59
C GLY A 54 13.68 -12.38 -37.34
N LEU A 55 13.80 -11.55 -38.39
CA LEU A 55 14.20 -10.15 -38.24
C LEU A 55 13.18 -9.35 -37.41
N LEU A 56 11.89 -9.59 -37.60
CA LEU A 56 10.84 -8.96 -36.80
C LEU A 56 10.93 -9.39 -35.33
N THR A 57 11.14 -10.67 -35.06
CA THR A 57 11.34 -11.19 -33.69
C THR A 57 12.56 -10.57 -33.04
N VAL A 58 13.69 -10.46 -33.75
CA VAL A 58 14.90 -9.81 -33.24
C VAL A 58 14.66 -8.32 -32.99
N ALA A 59 13.94 -7.64 -33.88
CA ALA A 59 13.61 -6.22 -33.71
C ALA A 59 12.71 -5.98 -32.48
N LEU A 60 11.65 -6.79 -32.31
CA LEU A 60 10.78 -6.72 -31.14
C LEU A 60 11.51 -7.09 -29.84
N SER A 61 12.42 -8.07 -29.90
CA SER A 61 13.26 -8.45 -28.76
C SER A 61 14.24 -7.33 -28.39
N ALA A 62 14.89 -6.71 -29.38
CA ALA A 62 15.77 -5.56 -29.18
C ALA A 62 15.01 -4.36 -28.62
N HIS A 63 13.75 -4.17 -29.04
CA HIS A 63 12.89 -3.13 -28.48
C HIS A 63 12.61 -3.34 -26.98
N LEU A 64 12.42 -4.58 -26.53
CA LEU A 64 12.29 -4.90 -25.09
C LEU A 64 13.57 -4.59 -24.29
N PHE A 65 14.76 -4.68 -24.90
CA PHE A 65 16.01 -4.30 -24.23
C PHE A 65 16.21 -2.78 -24.17
N MET A 66 15.80 -2.05 -25.21
CA MET A 66 15.91 -0.58 -25.26
C MET A 66 14.80 0.12 -24.48
N SER A 67 13.63 -0.50 -24.39
CA SER A 67 12.46 -0.03 -23.69
C SER A 67 11.95 -1.16 -22.79
N PRO A 68 12.66 -1.42 -21.67
CA PRO A 68 12.21 -2.43 -20.73
C PRO A 68 10.80 -2.11 -20.26
N PRO A 69 9.92 -3.12 -20.17
CA PRO A 69 8.58 -2.90 -19.63
C PRO A 69 8.69 -2.43 -18.18
N GLU A 70 7.81 -1.51 -17.82
CA GLU A 70 7.73 -1.01 -16.46
C GLU A 70 6.86 -1.95 -15.63
N PHE A 71 7.45 -2.59 -14.62
CA PHE A 71 6.72 -3.40 -13.66
C PHE A 71 6.22 -2.51 -12.53
N ARG A 72 4.98 -2.04 -12.65
CA ARG A 72 4.27 -1.42 -11.54
C ARG A 72 3.97 -2.51 -10.50
N THR A 73 4.59 -2.39 -9.33
CA THR A 73 4.35 -3.30 -8.19
C THR A 73 3.41 -2.69 -7.16
N ASP A 74 3.01 -1.43 -7.34
CA ASP A 74 2.01 -0.81 -6.49
C ASP A 74 0.63 -1.38 -6.81
N LEU A 75 -0.09 -1.78 -5.78
CA LEU A 75 -1.45 -2.32 -5.90
C LEU A 75 -2.42 -1.26 -6.43
N ASN A 76 -2.16 0.02 -6.15
CA ASN A 76 -3.02 1.13 -6.54
C ASN A 76 -2.99 1.38 -8.06
N ASP A 77 -1.88 1.06 -8.73
CA ASP A 77 -1.73 1.19 -10.19
C ASP A 77 -2.59 0.19 -10.98
N PHE A 78 -3.13 -0.83 -10.32
CA PHE A 78 -4.06 -1.79 -10.92
C PHE A 78 -5.54 -1.41 -10.69
N ALA A 79 -5.82 -0.42 -9.85
CA ALA A 79 -7.17 0.06 -9.62
C ALA A 79 -7.61 1.00 -10.75
N PRO A 80 -8.88 0.93 -11.21
CA PRO A 80 -9.40 1.89 -12.16
C PRO A 80 -9.36 3.31 -11.57
N GLU A 81 -9.10 4.29 -12.44
CA GLU A 81 -9.19 5.71 -12.11
C GLU A 81 -10.53 6.03 -11.41
N SER A 82 -10.43 6.63 -10.22
CA SER A 82 -11.58 7.01 -9.39
C SER A 82 -11.33 8.38 -8.76
N ASP A 83 -12.40 9.09 -8.38
CA ASP A 83 -12.29 10.36 -7.66
C ASP A 83 -11.49 10.21 -6.35
N SER A 84 -11.48 9.01 -5.75
CA SER A 84 -10.69 8.68 -4.57
C SER A 84 -9.18 8.64 -4.85
N ASN A 85 -8.77 8.13 -6.01
CA ASN A 85 -7.34 8.05 -6.38
C ASN A 85 -6.79 9.45 -6.66
N LYS A 86 -7.58 10.28 -7.34
CA LYS A 86 -7.23 11.69 -7.60
C LYS A 86 -7.12 12.49 -6.30
N ALA A 87 -8.06 12.32 -5.38
CA ALA A 87 -7.99 12.95 -4.07
C ALA A 87 -6.77 12.48 -3.27
N HIS A 88 -6.42 11.20 -3.34
CA HIS A 88 -5.23 10.65 -2.69
C HIS A 88 -3.94 11.29 -3.24
N GLU A 89 -3.83 11.43 -4.57
CA GLU A 89 -2.68 12.08 -5.22
C GLU A 89 -2.57 13.59 -4.91
N GLU A 90 -3.71 14.29 -4.83
CA GLU A 90 -3.76 15.70 -4.40
C GLU A 90 -3.34 15.88 -2.94
N ILE A 91 -3.67 14.91 -2.06
CA ILE A 91 -3.26 14.90 -0.65
C ILE A 91 -1.74 14.63 -0.56
N HIS A 92 -1.20 13.64 -1.27
CA HIS A 92 0.24 13.35 -1.29
C HIS A 92 1.12 14.50 -1.81
N ALA A 93 0.55 15.47 -2.53
CA ALA A 93 1.28 16.69 -2.91
C ALA A 93 1.66 17.58 -1.70
N PHE A 94 0.91 17.48 -0.60
CA PHE A 94 1.08 18.31 0.61
C PHE A 94 1.45 17.51 1.86
N PHE A 95 1.16 16.21 1.88
CA PHE A 95 1.50 15.31 2.98
C PHE A 95 2.69 14.42 2.59
N PRO A 96 3.65 14.19 3.49
CA PRO A 96 4.77 13.27 3.24
C PRO A 96 4.27 11.83 3.10
N ASP A 97 5.15 10.94 2.62
CA ASP A 97 4.85 9.50 2.45
C ASP A 97 4.14 8.90 3.67
N GLU A 98 3.10 8.12 3.41
CA GLU A 98 2.29 7.48 4.45
C GLU A 98 3.11 6.51 5.32
N SER A 99 3.11 6.75 6.63
CA SER A 99 3.61 5.78 7.60
C SER A 99 2.67 4.58 7.67
N ARG A 100 3.19 3.36 7.47
CA ARG A 100 2.41 2.13 7.61
C ARG A 100 2.56 1.54 9.02
N PRO A 101 1.46 1.22 9.72
CA PRO A 101 1.55 0.61 11.05
C PRO A 101 2.03 -0.83 10.94
N MET A 102 2.96 -1.20 11.82
CA MET A 102 3.37 -2.59 12.04
C MET A 102 2.84 -3.02 13.42
N PHE A 103 2.02 -4.06 13.43
CA PHE A 103 1.49 -4.61 14.68
C PHE A 103 2.35 -5.77 15.15
N VAL A 104 2.84 -5.68 16.39
CA VAL A 104 3.55 -6.76 17.06
C VAL A 104 2.60 -7.40 18.06
N HIS A 105 2.34 -8.70 17.89
CA HIS A 105 1.55 -9.47 18.83
C HIS A 105 2.48 -10.14 19.83
N VAL A 106 2.35 -9.78 21.11
CA VAL A 106 3.14 -10.34 22.20
C VAL A 106 2.33 -11.42 22.91
N THR A 107 2.95 -12.57 23.14
CA THR A 107 2.36 -13.71 23.86
C THR A 107 3.33 -14.20 24.92
N ARG A 108 2.80 -14.69 26.03
CA ARG A 108 3.57 -15.34 27.09
C ARG A 108 3.63 -16.84 26.81
N ASP A 109 4.80 -17.46 26.94
CA ASP A 109 5.01 -18.88 26.62
C ASP A 109 4.18 -19.84 27.48
N ASP A 110 3.87 -19.44 28.71
CA ASP A 110 3.06 -20.21 29.65
C ASP A 110 1.56 -19.89 29.58
N GLY A 111 1.14 -19.03 28.64
CA GLY A 111 -0.25 -18.68 28.37
C GLY A 111 -0.97 -17.86 29.43
N GLY A 112 -0.27 -17.27 30.42
CA GLY A 112 -0.94 -16.37 31.37
C GLY A 112 -0.88 -14.90 30.97
N ASN A 113 -1.14 -14.00 31.92
CA ASN A 113 -1.42 -12.60 31.63
C ASN A 113 -0.18 -11.84 31.12
N VAL A 114 -0.22 -11.42 29.85
CA VAL A 114 0.83 -10.59 29.23
C VAL A 114 0.93 -9.18 29.83
N LEU A 115 -0.11 -8.73 30.55
CA LEU A 115 -0.11 -7.45 31.27
C LEU A 115 0.24 -7.62 32.75
N SER A 116 0.85 -8.73 33.16
CA SER A 116 1.41 -8.82 34.51
C SER A 116 2.64 -7.91 34.67
N MET A 117 2.95 -7.48 35.88
CA MET A 117 4.04 -6.51 36.11
C MET A 117 5.40 -7.04 35.63
N ASP A 118 5.68 -8.31 35.91
CA ASP A 118 6.85 -9.04 35.41
C ASP A 118 6.90 -9.05 33.87
N SER A 119 5.77 -9.33 33.21
CA SER A 119 5.69 -9.31 31.74
C SER A 119 5.93 -7.91 31.17
N LEU A 120 5.43 -6.86 31.85
CA LEU A 120 5.63 -5.47 31.42
C LEU A 120 7.10 -5.04 31.53
N ILE A 121 7.77 -5.43 32.60
CA ILE A 121 9.21 -5.19 32.79
C ILE A 121 10.03 -5.95 31.73
N GLU A 122 9.68 -7.21 31.46
CA GLU A 122 10.34 -8.02 30.43
C GLU A 122 10.13 -7.40 29.03
N MET A 123 8.90 -7.00 28.70
CA MET A 123 8.61 -6.32 27.43
C MET A 123 9.36 -4.99 27.27
N ASP A 124 9.60 -4.24 28.36
CA ASP A 124 10.39 -3.01 28.30
C ASP A 124 11.87 -3.30 28.01
N ALA A 125 12.43 -4.34 28.64
CA ALA A 125 13.79 -4.80 28.39
C ALA A 125 13.97 -5.31 26.95
N ASP A 126 13.05 -6.14 26.46
CA ASP A 126 13.04 -6.64 25.08
C ASP A 126 12.92 -5.50 24.06
N LEU A 127 12.09 -4.50 24.36
CA LEU A 127 11.96 -3.31 23.53
C LEU A 127 13.27 -2.51 23.47
N ALA A 128 14.00 -2.41 24.60
CA ALA A 128 15.31 -1.75 24.64
C ALA A 128 16.35 -2.51 23.80
N GLU A 129 16.34 -3.85 23.84
CA GLU A 129 17.19 -4.69 23.00
C GLU A 129 16.84 -4.55 21.50
N LEU A 130 15.56 -4.60 21.16
CA LEU A 130 15.07 -4.40 19.78
C LEU A 130 15.47 -3.04 19.22
N LYS A 131 15.42 -1.98 20.03
CA LYS A 131 15.89 -0.64 19.68
C LYS A 131 17.41 -0.51 19.59
N ALA A 132 18.17 -1.45 20.16
CA ALA A 132 19.63 -1.48 20.07
C ALA A 132 20.14 -2.38 18.92
N ASP A 133 19.31 -3.29 18.42
CA ASP A 133 19.69 -4.22 17.35
C ASP A 133 19.81 -3.51 15.99
N GLY A 134 21.05 -3.36 15.52
CA GLY A 134 21.37 -2.75 14.22
C GLY A 134 20.91 -3.55 12.99
N ARG A 135 20.43 -4.79 13.16
CA ARG A 135 19.77 -5.55 12.06
C ARG A 135 18.37 -5.04 11.80
N VAL A 136 17.70 -4.49 12.83
CA VAL A 136 16.46 -3.77 12.64
C VAL A 136 16.85 -2.42 12.04
N GLN A 137 16.38 -2.12 10.83
CA GLN A 137 16.57 -0.80 10.23
C GLN A 137 15.67 0.21 10.95
N LEU A 138 16.01 0.51 12.20
CA LEU A 138 15.23 1.35 13.13
C LEU A 138 15.05 2.78 12.61
N ASN A 139 15.87 3.20 11.64
CA ASN A 139 15.76 4.46 10.92
C ASN A 139 14.42 4.60 10.16
N ALA A 140 13.75 3.49 9.86
CA ALA A 140 12.44 3.48 9.21
C ALA A 140 11.26 3.56 10.21
N VAL A 141 11.52 3.34 11.51
CA VAL A 141 10.48 3.37 12.55
C VAL A 141 10.47 4.75 13.21
N VAL A 142 9.48 5.56 12.83
CA VAL A 142 9.33 6.94 13.32
C VAL A 142 8.75 6.99 14.74
N SER A 143 7.93 6.01 15.12
CA SER A 143 7.20 6.00 16.39
C SER A 143 7.04 4.59 16.95
N TRP A 144 7.14 4.46 18.28
CA TRP A 144 6.95 3.21 19.02
C TRP A 144 5.78 3.38 19.98
N THR A 145 4.68 2.69 19.72
CA THR A 145 3.52 2.63 20.64
C THR A 145 3.50 1.25 21.26
N THR A 146 3.95 1.16 22.52
CA THR A 146 4.07 -0.11 23.25
C THR A 146 3.43 0.03 24.63
N SER A 147 2.89 -1.06 25.18
CA SER A 147 2.30 -1.07 26.52
C SER A 147 3.24 -0.54 27.61
N PRO A 148 4.49 -1.03 27.77
CA PRO A 148 5.42 -0.47 28.76
C PRO A 148 5.74 1.00 28.50
N GLY A 149 5.91 1.40 27.23
CA GLY A 149 6.17 2.79 26.87
C GLY A 149 5.03 3.75 27.24
N MET A 150 3.77 3.33 27.07
CA MET A 150 2.61 4.14 27.48
C MET A 150 2.54 4.30 29.01
N ILE A 151 2.84 3.24 29.77
CA ILE A 151 2.89 3.31 31.23
C ILE A 151 4.03 4.23 31.69
N GLN A 152 5.21 4.12 31.06
CA GLN A 152 6.34 5.00 31.38
C GLN A 152 6.02 6.47 31.09
N ILE A 153 5.28 6.78 30.02
CA ILE A 153 4.81 8.15 29.76
C ILE A 153 3.91 8.65 30.90
N ALA A 154 2.96 7.82 31.36
CA ALA A 154 2.09 8.18 32.47
C ALA A 154 2.87 8.39 33.79
N LEU A 155 3.89 7.57 34.05
CA LEU A 155 4.81 7.74 35.18
C LEU A 155 5.65 9.02 35.05
N ASP A 156 6.18 9.32 33.86
CA ASP A 156 6.94 10.54 33.61
C ASP A 156 6.12 11.81 33.84
N GLU A 157 4.79 11.74 33.64
CA GLU A 157 3.86 12.84 33.87
C GLU A 157 3.48 13.00 35.35
N GLN A 158 3.23 11.90 36.07
CA GLN A 158 2.64 11.95 37.42
C GLN A 158 3.64 11.67 38.56
N SER A 159 4.67 10.87 38.29
CA SER A 159 5.71 10.46 39.25
C SER A 159 7.10 10.61 38.60
N PRO A 160 7.55 11.86 38.38
CA PRO A 160 8.76 12.12 37.61
C PRO A 160 10.00 11.53 38.28
N GLY A 161 10.77 10.75 37.51
CA GLY A 161 12.01 10.10 37.96
C GLY A 161 11.82 8.67 38.47
N THR A 162 10.60 8.14 38.41
CA THR A 162 10.33 6.71 38.62
C THR A 162 10.26 5.97 37.28
N THR A 163 10.59 4.70 37.33
CA THR A 163 10.58 3.79 36.18
C THR A 163 9.62 2.64 36.44
N LEU A 164 9.18 1.97 35.38
CA LEU A 164 8.36 0.77 35.49
C LEU A 164 8.98 -0.29 36.43
N THR A 165 10.31 -0.37 36.50
CA THR A 165 11.02 -1.35 37.35
C THR A 165 10.96 -1.04 38.85
N ASP A 166 10.60 0.18 39.23
CA ASP A 166 10.48 0.59 40.63
C ASP A 166 9.21 0.03 41.30
N TYR A 167 8.27 -0.48 40.50
CA TYR A 167 6.99 -1.01 40.95
C TYR A 167 6.94 -2.52 40.74
N GLN A 168 6.50 -3.27 41.76
CA GLN A 168 6.44 -4.73 41.73
C GLN A 168 5.01 -5.27 41.53
N ASP A 169 4.02 -4.40 41.67
CA ASP A 169 2.61 -4.76 41.60
C ASP A 169 1.78 -3.63 41.00
N TRP A 170 0.64 -3.99 40.42
CA TRP A 170 -0.27 -3.04 39.79
C TRP A 170 -0.83 -1.99 40.76
N PRO A 171 -1.22 -2.32 42.01
CA PRO A 171 -1.72 -1.32 42.95
C PRO A 171 -0.71 -0.20 43.21
N SER A 172 0.56 -0.53 43.51
CA SER A 172 1.58 0.49 43.76
C SER A 172 1.87 1.37 42.54
N LEU A 173 1.81 0.80 41.33
CA LEU A 173 1.91 1.57 40.08
C LEU A 173 0.70 2.50 39.90
N ILE A 174 -0.51 2.00 40.14
CA ILE A 174 -1.74 2.78 40.00
C ILE A 174 -1.75 3.95 40.99
N ASP A 175 -1.36 3.72 42.24
CA ASP A 175 -1.27 4.76 43.27
C ASP A 175 -0.21 5.83 42.93
N ALA A 176 0.77 5.52 42.07
CA ALA A 176 1.76 6.48 41.60
C ALA A 176 1.30 7.28 40.37
N VAL A 177 0.36 6.74 39.59
CA VAL A 177 -0.14 7.38 38.35
C VAL A 177 -1.44 8.14 38.59
N ILE A 178 -2.27 7.67 39.52
CA ILE A 178 -3.60 8.25 39.80
C ILE A 178 -3.50 9.15 41.03
N ASP A 179 -4.04 10.37 40.92
CA ASP A 179 -4.15 11.30 42.05
C ASP A 179 -5.24 10.86 43.04
N ASP A 180 -5.04 11.13 44.33
CA ASP A 180 -5.88 10.66 45.45
C ASP A 180 -7.35 11.13 45.34
N ASP A 181 -7.64 12.21 44.61
CA ASP A 181 -8.99 12.76 44.39
C ASP A 181 -9.64 12.28 43.08
N THR A 182 -9.04 11.29 42.40
CA THR A 182 -9.58 10.77 41.14
C THR A 182 -10.76 9.83 41.41
N THR A 183 -11.99 10.37 41.31
CA THR A 183 -13.20 9.57 41.45
C THR A 183 -13.49 8.78 40.16
N CYS A 184 -13.66 7.45 40.27
CA CYS A 184 -14.08 6.59 39.16
C CYS A 184 -15.60 6.68 38.89
N ALA A 185 -16.16 7.89 38.84
CA ALA A 185 -17.55 8.12 38.46
C ALA A 185 -17.59 8.52 36.99
N ILE A 186 -17.93 7.58 36.11
CA ILE A 186 -18.07 7.88 34.68
C ILE A 186 -19.41 8.60 34.49
N ASN A 187 -19.38 9.93 34.46
CA ASN A 187 -20.49 10.68 33.87
C ASN A 187 -20.40 10.57 32.33
N PRO A 188 -21.53 10.64 31.61
CA PRO A 188 -21.54 10.48 30.15
C PRO A 188 -20.65 11.49 29.41
N GLU A 189 -20.49 12.68 29.98
CA GLU A 189 -19.63 13.76 29.48
C GLU A 189 -18.13 13.50 29.75
N ASP A 190 -17.80 12.87 30.89
CA ASP A 190 -16.44 12.45 31.23
C ASP A 190 -15.99 11.21 30.42
N ALA A 191 -16.93 10.37 29.99
CA ALA A 191 -16.68 9.24 29.09
C ALA A 191 -16.21 9.70 27.69
N LEU A 192 -16.80 10.79 27.18
CA LEU A 192 -16.38 11.39 25.92
C LEU A 192 -14.98 12.00 26.04
N LEU A 193 -14.73 12.74 27.12
CA LEU A 193 -13.46 13.42 27.35
C LEU A 193 -12.31 12.43 27.57
N SER A 194 -12.54 11.34 28.32
CA SER A 194 -11.57 10.25 28.50
C SER A 194 -11.30 9.49 27.21
N THR A 195 -12.32 9.27 26.35
CA THR A 195 -12.12 8.68 25.02
C THR A 195 -11.27 9.59 24.11
N VAL A 196 -11.54 10.89 24.12
CA VAL A 196 -10.77 11.87 23.34
C VAL A 196 -9.34 11.99 23.87
N ASN A 197 -9.12 11.93 25.19
CA ASN A 197 -7.78 11.93 25.79
C ASN A 197 -7.03 10.61 25.54
N PHE A 198 -7.72 9.47 25.53
CA PHE A 198 -7.13 8.18 25.17
C PHE A 198 -6.76 8.14 23.68
N VAL A 199 -7.65 8.58 22.80
CA VAL A 199 -7.38 8.69 21.36
C VAL A 199 -6.29 9.72 21.10
N GLY A 200 -6.32 10.83 21.82
CA GLY A 200 -5.27 11.84 21.84
C GLY A 200 -3.93 11.24 22.24
N SER A 201 -3.81 10.63 23.42
CA SER A 201 -2.54 10.04 23.89
C SER A 201 -2.07 8.84 23.07
N ALA A 202 -2.98 8.03 22.54
CA ALA A 202 -2.65 6.88 21.69
C ALA A 202 -2.23 7.27 20.27
N LEU A 203 -2.77 8.37 19.73
CA LEU A 203 -2.43 8.88 18.38
C LEU A 203 -1.35 9.98 18.40
N ILE A 204 -1.24 10.71 19.51
CA ILE A 204 -0.32 11.83 19.70
C ILE A 204 0.83 11.32 20.56
N ASN A 205 1.80 10.69 19.91
CA ASN A 205 3.13 10.52 20.50
C ASN A 205 3.67 11.93 20.87
N LYS A 206 4.47 12.02 21.95
CA LYS A 206 5.17 13.24 22.44
C LYS A 206 5.92 14.02 21.35
N ASN A 207 6.14 13.41 20.18
CA ASN A 207 6.85 13.97 19.04
C ASN A 207 5.96 14.36 17.83
N LEU A 208 4.63 14.48 17.99
CA LEU A 208 3.74 14.92 16.92
C LEU A 208 3.81 16.45 16.72
N ASP A 209 4.45 16.90 15.64
CA ASP A 209 4.43 18.31 15.22
C ASP A 209 3.18 18.63 14.40
N ILE A 210 2.17 19.20 15.04
CA ILE A 210 0.88 19.58 14.43
C ILE A 210 0.99 20.94 13.68
N SER A 211 2.15 21.61 13.70
CA SER A 211 2.30 22.95 13.11
C SER A 211 1.93 23.00 11.61
N LYS A 212 2.24 21.93 10.87
CA LYS A 212 1.94 21.80 9.44
C LYS A 212 0.43 21.64 9.17
N THR A 213 -0.25 20.82 9.97
CA THR A 213 -1.71 20.63 9.88
C THR A 213 -2.46 21.91 10.27
N CYS A 214 -2.02 22.60 11.33
CA CYS A 214 -2.58 23.90 11.72
C CYS A 214 -2.38 24.95 10.61
N SER A 215 -1.24 24.94 9.92
CA SER A 215 -1.00 25.84 8.78
C SER A 215 -1.91 25.56 7.60
N TYR A 216 -2.29 24.29 7.37
CA TYR A 216 -3.27 23.92 6.35
C TYR A 216 -4.68 24.38 6.74
N LEU A 217 -5.12 24.10 7.97
CA LEU A 217 -6.45 24.49 8.46
C LEU A 217 -6.66 26.01 8.54
N THR A 218 -5.57 26.79 8.65
CA THR A 218 -5.65 28.26 8.72
C THR A 218 -5.64 28.92 7.33
N ASN A 219 -5.06 28.26 6.32
CA ASN A 219 -4.86 28.82 4.98
C ASN A 219 -5.63 28.09 3.87
N GLY A 220 -6.34 27.01 4.21
CA GLY A 220 -7.17 26.18 3.32
C GLY A 220 -8.64 26.55 3.40
#